data_AF-A0A2T3KU75-F1
#
_entry.id   AF-A0A2T3KU75-F1
#
_cell.length_a   1.000
_cell.length_b   1.000
_cell.length_c   1.000
_cell.angle_alpha   90.00
_cell.angle_beta   90.00
_cell.angle_gamma   90.00
#
_symmetry.space_group_name_H-M   'P 1'
#
loop_
_entity.id
_entity.type
_entity.pdbx_description
1 polymer ?
#
loop_
_entity_poly.entity_id
_entity_poly.type
_entity_poly.pdbx_seq_one_letter_code
_entity_poly.pdbx_strand_id
1 'polypeptide(L)'
;MTTTKPEFISAEISLTTSFQDADPMGVIYHGNYFRYFEEARHQLMNKLNYSYREMEASGYVWPIIDTRVKYVKAIPYDHPIRITATMTEWENRLRVDYVIYDSDTGARMTKGYTMQVAVGIADREMCFVSPKVFTEKVEAWYANHA
;
A
#
# COMPACT_ATOMS: atom_id res chain seq x y z
N MET A 1 28.14 8.86 -11.69
CA MET A 1 27.00 9.65 -11.19
C MET A 1 25.97 8.66 -10.66
N THR A 2 26.09 8.29 -9.39
CA THR A 2 25.12 7.45 -8.70
C THR A 2 23.89 8.30 -8.41
N THR A 3 22.85 8.15 -9.23
CA THR A 3 21.54 8.75 -8.94
C THR A 3 21.04 8.11 -7.64
N THR A 4 21.17 8.83 -6.53
CA THR A 4 20.58 8.44 -5.24
C THR A 4 19.08 8.33 -5.49
N LYS A 5 18.57 7.12 -5.49
CA LYS A 5 17.13 6.87 -5.60
C LYS A 5 16.47 7.60 -4.43
N PRO A 6 15.44 8.42 -4.64
CA PRO A 6 14.76 9.09 -3.53
C PRO A 6 14.32 8.04 -2.51
N GLU A 7 14.61 8.29 -1.24
CA GLU A 7 14.20 7.43 -0.16
C GLU A 7 12.68 7.54 -0.03
N PHE A 8 11.97 6.53 -0.50
CA PHE A 8 10.52 6.50 -0.39
C PHE A 8 10.11 5.92 0.96
N ILE A 9 9.09 6.51 1.57
CA ILE A 9 8.45 5.94 2.75
C ILE A 9 7.92 4.55 2.38
N SER A 10 8.37 3.55 3.12
CA SER A 10 8.01 2.16 2.86
C SER A 10 7.75 1.40 4.16
N ALA A 11 6.97 0.34 4.07
CA ALA A 11 6.79 -0.63 5.13
C ALA A 11 6.83 -2.04 4.54
N GLU A 12 7.18 -2.98 5.40
CA GLU A 12 7.24 -4.39 5.06
C GLU A 12 6.51 -5.21 6.12
N ILE A 13 5.75 -6.19 5.66
CA ILE A 13 5.09 -7.17 6.51
C ILE A 13 5.42 -8.58 6.03
N SER A 14 5.34 -9.53 6.95
CA SER A 14 5.42 -10.95 6.66
C SER A 14 4.14 -11.62 7.12
N LEU A 15 3.57 -12.51 6.30
CA LEU A 15 2.40 -13.31 6.66
C LEU A 15 2.44 -14.67 5.96
N THR A 16 1.69 -15.62 6.50
CA THR A 16 1.41 -16.91 5.85
C THR A 16 0.03 -16.84 5.20
N THR A 17 -0.06 -17.20 3.92
CA THR A 17 -1.34 -17.18 3.19
C THR A 17 -2.33 -18.21 3.73
N SER A 18 -3.62 -17.90 3.70
CA SER A 18 -4.66 -18.77 4.25
C SER A 18 -5.26 -19.70 3.19
N PHE A 19 -5.71 -20.89 3.59
CA PHE A 19 -6.47 -21.79 2.71
C PHE A 19 -7.75 -21.12 2.20
N GLN A 20 -8.38 -20.29 3.03
CA GLN A 20 -9.59 -19.52 2.73
C GLN A 20 -9.37 -18.48 1.63
N ASP A 21 -8.12 -18.10 1.37
CA ASP A 21 -7.78 -17.16 0.31
C ASP A 21 -7.57 -17.85 -1.05
N ALA A 22 -7.51 -19.20 -1.09
CA ALA A 22 -7.22 -19.96 -2.30
C ALA A 22 -8.44 -20.24 -3.19
N ASP A 23 -8.19 -20.44 -4.48
CA ASP A 23 -9.16 -20.94 -5.44
C ASP A 23 -8.93 -22.44 -5.74
N PRO A 24 -9.81 -23.09 -6.53
CA PRO A 24 -9.68 -24.51 -6.86
C PRO A 24 -8.38 -24.92 -7.58
N MET A 25 -7.56 -23.96 -8.05
CA MET A 25 -6.24 -24.24 -8.64
C MET A 25 -5.16 -24.42 -7.57
N GLY A 26 -5.49 -24.32 -6.28
CA GLY A 26 -4.56 -24.52 -5.16
C GLY A 26 -3.64 -23.32 -4.90
N VAL A 27 -3.99 -22.16 -5.44
CA VAL A 27 -3.22 -20.91 -5.33
C VAL A 27 -4.15 -19.80 -4.86
N ILE A 28 -3.58 -18.71 -4.35
CA ILE A 28 -4.37 -17.57 -3.88
C ILE A 28 -5.21 -17.00 -5.01
N TYR A 29 -6.52 -16.90 -4.78
CA TYR A 29 -7.46 -16.27 -5.68
C TYR A 29 -7.04 -14.82 -5.96
N HIS A 30 -7.02 -14.43 -7.23
CA HIS A 30 -6.52 -13.12 -7.67
C HIS A 30 -7.18 -11.93 -6.95
N GLY A 31 -8.47 -12.02 -6.59
CA GLY A 31 -9.16 -10.96 -5.86
C GLY A 31 -8.68 -10.74 -4.41
N ASN A 32 -8.04 -11.75 -3.80
CA ASN A 32 -7.62 -11.67 -2.40
C ASN A 32 -6.28 -10.92 -2.20
N TYR A 33 -5.55 -10.61 -3.28
CA TYR A 33 -4.29 -9.87 -3.20
C TYR A 33 -4.47 -8.44 -2.67
N PHE A 34 -5.65 -7.84 -2.87
CA PHE A 34 -5.92 -6.49 -2.34
C PHE A 34 -5.94 -6.44 -0.83
N ARG A 35 -6.39 -7.53 -0.16
CA ARG A 35 -6.30 -7.65 1.29
C ARG A 35 -4.85 -7.62 1.75
N TYR A 36 -3.97 -8.35 1.07
CA TYR A 36 -2.54 -8.36 1.38
C TYR A 36 -1.86 -7.01 1.17
N PHE A 37 -2.22 -6.31 0.08
CA PHE A 37 -1.74 -4.95 -0.18
C PHE A 37 -2.24 -3.96 0.88
N GLU A 38 -3.47 -4.12 1.34
CA GLU A 38 -4.05 -3.29 2.38
C GLU A 38 -3.34 -3.46 3.73
N GLU A 39 -3.02 -4.68 4.15
CA GLU A 39 -2.25 -4.94 5.37
C GLU A 39 -0.89 -4.21 5.34
N ALA A 40 -0.19 -4.28 4.21
CA ALA A 40 1.11 -3.62 4.04
C ALA A 40 0.96 -2.08 3.98
N ARG A 41 -0.08 -1.59 3.29
CA ARG A 41 -0.40 -0.15 3.24
C ARG A 41 -0.75 0.39 4.62
N HIS A 42 -1.51 -0.36 5.42
CA HIS A 42 -1.86 0.04 6.78
C HIS A 42 -0.58 0.26 7.61
N GLN A 43 0.37 -0.68 7.59
CA GLN A 43 1.65 -0.50 8.28
C GLN A 43 2.45 0.70 7.76
N LEU A 44 2.40 0.98 6.47
CA LEU A 44 2.98 2.19 5.89
C LEU A 44 2.33 3.45 6.46
N MET A 45 1.00 3.51 6.48
CA MET A 45 0.26 4.69 6.95
C MET A 45 0.42 4.91 8.47
N ASN A 46 0.63 3.84 9.24
CA ASN A 46 0.92 3.94 10.68
C ASN A 46 2.23 4.69 10.95
N LYS A 47 3.24 4.58 10.08
CA LYS A 47 4.50 5.37 10.20
C LYS A 47 4.26 6.88 10.10
N LEU A 48 3.15 7.29 9.49
CA LEU A 48 2.76 8.68 9.32
C LEU A 48 1.74 9.15 10.38
N ASN A 49 1.33 8.25 11.29
CA ASN A 49 0.18 8.47 12.17
C ASN A 49 -1.05 8.93 11.38
N TYR A 50 -1.34 8.24 10.27
CA TYR A 50 -2.42 8.56 9.35
C TYR A 50 -3.17 7.30 8.89
N SER A 51 -3.57 6.45 9.84
CA SER A 51 -4.42 5.28 9.57
C SER A 51 -5.82 5.73 9.17
N TYR A 52 -6.70 4.77 8.84
CA TYR A 52 -8.08 5.06 8.44
C TYR A 52 -8.85 5.91 9.47
N ARG A 53 -8.58 5.72 10.77
CA ARG A 53 -9.23 6.52 11.82
C ARG A 53 -8.76 7.97 11.80
N GLU A 54 -7.47 8.22 11.59
CA GLU A 54 -6.95 9.59 11.48
C GLU A 54 -7.38 10.25 10.17
N MET A 55 -7.48 9.49 9.07
CA MET A 55 -8.07 9.97 7.81
C MET A 55 -9.49 10.49 8.07
N GLU A 56 -10.37 9.65 8.62
CA GLU A 56 -11.75 10.01 8.91
C GLU A 56 -11.84 11.19 9.89
N ALA A 57 -11.06 11.16 10.98
CA ALA A 57 -11.02 12.23 11.98
C ALA A 57 -10.53 13.56 11.40
N SER A 58 -9.72 13.53 10.34
CA SER A 58 -9.28 14.73 9.61
C SER A 58 -10.30 15.29 8.61
N GLY A 59 -11.46 14.63 8.44
CA GLY A 59 -12.53 15.05 7.55
C GLY A 59 -12.47 14.46 6.14
N TYR A 60 -11.60 13.47 5.90
CA TYR A 60 -11.37 12.91 4.57
C TYR A 60 -11.48 11.38 4.55
N VAL A 61 -11.99 10.85 3.44
CA VAL A 61 -11.87 9.43 3.09
C VAL A 61 -11.03 9.27 1.84
N TRP A 62 -10.41 8.09 1.67
CA TRP A 62 -9.42 7.85 0.61
C TRP A 62 -9.80 6.62 -0.23
N PRO A 63 -10.87 6.69 -1.05
CA PRO A 63 -11.26 5.59 -1.92
C PRO A 63 -10.16 5.25 -2.94
N ILE A 64 -10.05 3.96 -3.27
CA ILE A 64 -9.19 3.47 -4.35
C ILE A 64 -9.86 3.85 -5.68
N ILE A 65 -9.12 4.54 -6.55
CA ILE A 65 -9.59 4.97 -7.88
C ILE A 65 -8.91 4.25 -9.03
N ASP A 66 -7.71 3.70 -8.82
CA ASP A 66 -7.01 2.90 -9.82
C ASP A 66 -6.19 1.80 -9.14
N THR A 67 -6.09 0.67 -9.82
CA THR A 67 -5.21 -0.41 -9.39
C THR A 67 -4.69 -1.21 -10.56
N ARG A 68 -3.51 -1.76 -10.36
CA ARG A 68 -2.91 -2.73 -11.29
C ARG A 68 -2.27 -3.84 -10.49
N VAL A 69 -2.45 -5.07 -10.95
CA VAL A 69 -1.74 -6.23 -10.41
C VAL A 69 -1.11 -7.02 -11.54
N LYS A 70 0.15 -7.41 -11.35
CA LYS A 70 0.88 -8.35 -12.19
C LYS A 70 1.27 -9.56 -11.35
N TYR A 71 0.58 -10.66 -11.59
CA TYR A 71 0.88 -11.98 -11.03
C TYR A 71 2.07 -12.58 -11.80
N VAL A 72 3.25 -12.59 -11.19
CA VAL A 72 4.49 -13.07 -11.82
C VAL A 72 4.69 -14.57 -11.56
N LYS A 73 4.42 -15.01 -10.34
CA LYS A 73 4.38 -16.41 -9.92
C LYS A 73 3.14 -16.63 -9.07
N ALA A 74 2.57 -17.82 -9.15
CA ALA A 74 1.47 -18.20 -8.29
C ALA A 74 1.95 -18.35 -6.84
N ILE A 75 1.07 -18.02 -5.89
CA ILE A 75 1.32 -18.16 -4.46
C ILE A 75 0.44 -19.30 -3.95
N PRO A 76 0.99 -20.39 -3.41
CA PRO A 76 0.19 -21.43 -2.76
C PRO A 76 -0.49 -20.92 -1.49
N TYR A 77 -1.51 -21.64 -1.01
CA TYR A 77 -1.96 -21.45 0.37
C TYR A 77 -0.94 -22.04 1.35
N ASP A 78 -1.03 -21.64 2.63
CA ASP A 78 -0.08 -22.05 3.68
C ASP A 78 1.38 -21.75 3.31
N HIS A 79 1.59 -20.67 2.54
CA HIS A 79 2.91 -20.27 2.04
C HIS A 79 3.35 -18.95 2.68
N PRO A 80 4.58 -18.87 3.23
CA PRO A 80 5.09 -17.65 3.82
C PRO A 80 5.47 -16.63 2.73
N ILE A 81 4.95 -15.41 2.86
CA ILE A 81 5.23 -14.30 1.94
C ILE A 81 5.65 -13.04 2.69
N ARG A 82 6.41 -12.20 2.00
CA ARG A 82 6.85 -10.89 2.46
C ARG A 82 6.37 -9.83 1.50
N ILE A 83 5.77 -8.77 2.02
CA ILE A 83 5.08 -7.76 1.23
C ILE A 83 5.67 -6.41 1.56
N THR A 84 6.24 -5.75 0.56
CA THR A 84 6.69 -4.37 0.67
C THR A 84 5.63 -3.45 0.08
N ALA A 85 5.24 -2.42 0.84
CA ALA A 85 4.47 -1.28 0.37
C ALA A 85 5.39 -0.05 0.32
N THR A 86 5.35 0.72 -0.76
CA THR A 86 6.15 1.92 -0.95
C THR A 86 5.26 3.05 -1.46
N MET A 87 5.20 4.16 -0.73
CA MET A 87 4.47 5.34 -1.16
C MET A 87 5.33 6.11 -2.16
N THR A 88 4.85 6.23 -3.39
CA THR A 88 5.61 6.79 -4.52
C THR A 88 5.08 8.14 -4.99
N GLU A 89 3.84 8.48 -4.67
CA GLU A 89 3.23 9.79 -4.93
C GLU A 89 2.25 10.13 -3.79
N TRP A 90 2.20 11.40 -3.39
CA TRP A 90 1.32 11.86 -2.31
C TRP A 90 0.79 13.29 -2.47
N GLU A 91 1.25 14.07 -3.45
CA GLU A 91 0.86 15.49 -3.60
C GLU A 91 -0.57 15.65 -4.12
N ASN A 92 -0.91 14.97 -5.22
CA ASN A 92 -2.23 15.06 -5.86
C ASN A 92 -3.09 13.82 -5.63
N ARG A 93 -2.44 12.69 -5.32
CA ARG A 93 -3.03 11.38 -5.10
C ARG A 93 -2.05 10.56 -4.28
N LEU A 94 -2.56 9.62 -3.51
CA LEU A 94 -1.75 8.65 -2.78
C LEU A 94 -1.54 7.43 -3.66
N ARG A 95 -0.32 7.26 -4.18
CA ARG A 95 0.10 6.07 -4.92
C ARG A 95 0.97 5.20 -4.02
N VAL A 96 0.59 3.94 -3.89
CA VAL A 96 1.36 2.92 -3.17
C VAL A 96 1.68 1.78 -4.11
N ASP A 97 2.97 1.56 -4.33
CA ASP A 97 3.50 0.41 -5.07
C ASP A 97 3.71 -0.77 -4.11
N TYR A 98 3.37 -1.97 -4.57
CA TYR A 98 3.49 -3.21 -3.80
C TYR A 98 4.36 -4.22 -4.52
N VAL A 99 5.15 -4.96 -3.74
CA VAL A 99 5.86 -6.14 -4.21
C VAL A 99 5.69 -7.27 -3.21
N ILE A 100 5.25 -8.43 -3.70
CA ILE A 100 5.21 -9.66 -2.90
C ILE A 100 6.40 -10.53 -3.28
N TYR A 101 7.13 -10.96 -2.27
CA TYR A 101 8.23 -11.89 -2.34
C TYR A 101 7.87 -13.19 -1.64
N ASP A 102 8.41 -14.27 -2.19
CA ASP A 102 8.60 -15.51 -1.47
C ASP A 102 9.51 -15.27 -0.26
N SER A 103 9.05 -15.63 0.94
CA SER A 103 9.86 -15.47 2.15
C SER A 103 11.05 -16.44 2.18
N ASP A 104 10.92 -17.62 1.59
CA ASP A 104 11.95 -18.66 1.64
C ASP A 104 13.01 -18.45 0.57
N THR A 105 12.59 -18.10 -0.65
CA THR A 105 13.49 -18.00 -1.80
C THR A 105 13.88 -16.57 -2.17
N GLY A 106 13.18 -15.56 -1.65
CA GLY A 106 13.32 -14.17 -2.08
C GLY A 106 12.83 -13.90 -3.50
N ALA A 107 12.22 -14.89 -4.18
CA ALA A 107 11.71 -14.72 -5.52
C ALA A 107 10.52 -13.75 -5.53
N ARG A 108 10.53 -12.80 -6.46
CA ARG A 108 9.39 -11.90 -6.65
C ARG A 108 8.21 -12.65 -7.25
N MET A 109 7.08 -12.67 -6.53
CA MET A 109 5.85 -13.36 -6.92
C MET A 109 4.82 -12.41 -7.54
N THR A 110 4.72 -11.17 -7.04
CA THR A 110 3.70 -10.23 -7.51
C THR A 110 4.24 -8.81 -7.49
N LYS A 111 3.75 -7.99 -8.43
CA LYS A 111 3.85 -6.53 -8.33
C LYS A 111 2.47 -5.94 -8.50
N GLY A 112 2.18 -4.86 -7.79
CA GLY A 112 0.97 -4.11 -8.02
C GLY A 112 1.12 -2.67 -7.57
N TYR A 113 0.06 -1.91 -7.76
CA TYR A 113 -0.09 -0.62 -7.11
C TYR A 113 -1.56 -0.32 -6.85
N THR A 114 -1.82 0.57 -5.90
CA THR A 114 -3.12 1.22 -5.74
C THR A 114 -2.93 2.72 -5.78
N MET A 115 -3.98 3.42 -6.21
CA MET A 115 -4.06 4.88 -6.22
C MET A 115 -5.33 5.31 -5.51
N GLN A 116 -5.18 6.26 -4.59
CA GLN A 116 -6.27 6.85 -3.81
C GLN A 116 -6.28 8.36 -4.00
N VAL A 117 -7.47 8.94 -3.92
CA VAL A 117 -7.65 10.40 -3.83
C VAL A 117 -8.43 10.70 -2.57
N ALA A 118 -8.15 11.85 -1.96
CA ALA A 118 -8.95 12.32 -0.85
C ALA A 118 -10.33 12.77 -1.34
N VAL A 119 -11.35 12.47 -0.56
CA VAL A 119 -12.72 12.94 -0.73
C VAL A 119 -13.17 13.56 0.58
N GLY A 120 -13.69 14.79 0.53
CA GLY A 120 -14.25 15.46 1.70
C GLY A 120 -15.48 14.73 2.21
N ILE A 121 -15.55 14.44 3.51
CA ILE A 121 -16.71 13.73 4.08
C ILE A 121 -17.97 14.61 4.05
N ALA A 122 -17.79 15.91 4.28
CA ALA A 122 -18.88 16.87 4.40
C ALA A 122 -19.62 17.13 3.07
N ASP A 123 -18.86 17.28 1.99
CA ASP A 123 -19.35 17.66 0.65
C ASP A 123 -19.36 16.48 -0.34
N ARG A 124 -18.65 15.39 -0.03
CA ARG A 124 -18.42 14.23 -0.92
C ARG A 124 -17.70 14.59 -2.20
N GLU A 125 -16.94 15.69 -2.20
CA GLU A 125 -16.18 16.13 -3.36
C GLU A 125 -14.75 15.59 -3.34
N MET A 126 -14.25 15.26 -4.53
CA MET A 126 -12.86 14.84 -4.72
C MET A 126 -11.94 16.05 -4.54
N CYS A 127 -10.89 15.88 -3.73
CA CYS A 127 -9.82 16.86 -3.65
C CYS A 127 -8.84 16.68 -4.82
N PHE A 128 -8.58 17.75 -5.56
CA PHE A 128 -7.57 17.74 -6.65
C PHE A 128 -6.13 17.62 -6.14
N VAL A 129 -5.91 18.04 -4.89
CA VAL A 129 -4.66 17.93 -4.17
C VAL A 129 -4.91 17.22 -2.84
N SER A 130 -3.89 16.53 -2.34
CA SER A 130 -3.95 15.92 -1.03
C SER A 130 -4.17 16.96 0.07
N PRO A 131 -4.98 16.64 1.10
CA PRO A 131 -5.17 17.51 2.27
C PRO A 131 -3.85 17.86 2.96
N LYS A 132 -3.71 19.12 3.40
CA LYS A 132 -2.50 19.59 4.10
C LYS A 132 -2.14 18.74 5.33
N VAL A 133 -3.15 18.33 6.08
CA VAL A 133 -2.98 17.43 7.24
C VAL A 133 -2.24 16.13 6.90
N PHE A 134 -2.37 15.64 5.66
CA PHE A 134 -1.62 14.49 5.18
C PHE A 134 -0.23 14.89 4.68
N THR A 135 -0.11 15.91 3.82
CA THR A 135 1.19 16.31 3.25
C THR A 135 2.16 16.79 4.33
N GLU A 136 1.68 17.52 5.34
CA GLU A 136 2.47 17.95 6.51
C GLU A 136 3.03 16.75 7.31
N LYS A 137 2.28 15.64 7.41
CA LYS A 137 2.77 14.40 8.05
C LYS A 137 3.87 13.74 7.22
N VAL A 138 3.75 13.76 5.90
CA VAL A 138 4.79 13.25 4.99
C VAL A 138 6.05 14.10 5.08
N GLU A 139 5.92 15.42 5.05
CA GLU A 139 7.03 16.37 5.21
C GLU A 139 7.72 16.21 6.57
N ALA A 140 6.95 16.08 7.64
CA ALA A 140 7.48 15.84 8.99
C ALA A 140 8.21 14.49 9.08
N TRP A 141 7.74 13.44 8.40
CA TRP A 141 8.45 12.16 8.36
C TRP A 141 9.83 12.35 7.70
N TYR A 142 9.89 13.01 6.55
CA TYR A 142 11.15 13.28 5.85
C TYR A 142 12.10 14.15 6.66
N ALA A 143 11.61 15.19 7.33
CA ALA A 143 12.44 16.04 8.19
C ALA A 143 13.09 15.29 9.36
N ASN A 144 12.47 14.19 9.83
CA ASN A 144 12.99 13.36 10.92
C ASN A 144 13.89 12.21 10.46
N HIS A 145 13.99 11.94 9.15
CA HIS A 145 14.74 10.83 8.56
C HIS A 145 15.76 11.30 7.50
N ALA A 146 15.99 12.62 7.40
CA ALA A 146 17.05 13.23 6.60
C ALA A 146 18.33 13.41 7.43
#